data_AF-A0A2P4ULH8-F1
#
_entry.id   AF-A0A2P4ULH8-F1
#
_cell.length_a   1.000
_cell.length_b   1.000
_cell.length_c   1.000
_cell.angle_alpha   90.00
_cell.angle_beta   90.00
_cell.angle_gamma   90.00
#
_symmetry.space_group_name_H-M   'P 1'
#
loop_
_entity.id
_entity.type
_entity.pdbx_description
1 polymer ?
#
loop_
_entity_poly.entity_id
_entity_poly.type
_entity_poly.pdbx_seq_one_letter_code
_entity_poly.pdbx_strand_id
1 'polypeptide(L)'
;MGRHRSDPRGLARIVIATVAVALALGLLVVGAIALVNALTGGSEQGGPPGAQPRTSAPPPSRSASAPSSATPLVIRAVRGSTLVTITDPGSNDVVFRGTLMSGEGRRYDQAPLSVVAGDGGAVEVTIYGKVENRPAGQRATWYVSRR
;
A
#
# COMPACT_ATOMS: atom_id res chain seq x y z
N MET A 1 27.37 -49.35 21.27
CA MET A 1 26.37 -48.44 20.67
C MET A 1 25.61 -47.70 21.76
N GLY A 2 25.87 -46.40 21.94
CA GLY A 2 25.15 -45.55 22.91
C GLY A 2 23.79 -45.13 22.35
N ARG A 3 22.73 -45.48 23.06
CA ARG A 3 21.34 -45.17 22.71
C ARG A 3 21.10 -43.69 23.00
N HIS A 4 20.86 -42.91 21.95
CA HIS A 4 20.35 -41.56 22.05
C HIS A 4 19.06 -41.60 22.90
N ARG A 5 19.11 -41.02 24.11
CA ARG A 5 17.90 -40.75 24.87
C ARG A 5 17.22 -39.55 24.22
N SER A 6 16.19 -39.80 23.44
CA SER A 6 15.23 -38.76 23.09
C SER A 6 14.37 -38.52 24.32
N ASP A 7 14.84 -37.69 25.27
CA ASP A 7 14.07 -37.36 26.46
C ASP A 7 12.81 -36.58 26.06
N PRO A 8 11.60 -37.17 26.17
CA PRO A 8 10.37 -36.57 25.65
C PRO A 8 10.01 -35.24 26.35
N ARG A 9 10.53 -35.04 27.56
CA ARG A 9 10.37 -33.81 28.33
C ARG A 9 11.25 -32.66 27.82
N GLY A 10 12.36 -32.95 27.13
CA GLY A 10 13.21 -31.95 26.51
C GLY A 10 12.53 -31.34 25.28
N LEU A 11 11.97 -32.19 24.42
CA LEU A 11 11.25 -31.75 23.21
C LEU A 11 9.98 -30.95 23.56
N ALA A 12 9.21 -31.39 24.55
CA ALA A 12 8.01 -30.66 24.99
C ALA A 12 8.34 -29.23 25.46
N ARG A 13 9.44 -29.04 26.21
CA ARG A 13 9.87 -27.70 26.65
C ARG A 13 10.33 -26.82 25.50
N ILE A 14 11.05 -27.40 24.53
CA ILE A 14 11.47 -26.67 23.32
C ILE A 14 10.25 -26.21 22.54
N VAL A 15 9.26 -27.09 22.34
CA VAL A 15 8.01 -26.75 21.64
C VAL A 15 7.23 -25.66 22.39
N ILE A 16 7.10 -25.75 23.71
CA ILE A 16 6.40 -24.71 24.49
C ILE A 16 7.16 -23.38 24.42
N ALA A 17 8.49 -23.40 24.52
CA ALA A 17 9.31 -22.19 24.43
C ALA A 17 9.21 -21.54 23.04
N THR A 18 9.26 -22.32 21.96
CA THR A 18 9.13 -21.78 20.60
C THR A 18 7.74 -21.20 20.35
N VAL A 19 6.68 -21.87 20.83
CA VAL A 19 5.30 -21.34 20.74
C VAL A 19 5.15 -20.04 21.53
N ALA A 20 5.71 -19.97 22.75
CA ALA A 20 5.66 -18.76 23.57
C ALA A 20 6.40 -17.59 22.91
N VAL A 21 7.57 -17.83 22.33
CA VAL A 21 8.33 -16.82 21.59
C VAL A 21 7.57 -16.35 20.35
N ALA A 22 6.97 -17.27 19.59
CA ALA A 22 6.17 -16.92 18.41
C ALA A 22 4.96 -16.05 18.77
N LEU A 23 4.25 -16.37 19.86
CA LEU A 23 3.14 -15.56 20.37
C LEU A 23 3.59 -14.17 20.82
N ALA A 24 4.71 -14.08 21.55
CA ALA A 24 5.24 -12.80 22.00
C ALA A 24 5.64 -11.90 20.81
N LEU A 25 6.28 -12.46 19.79
CA LEU A 25 6.62 -11.74 18.56
C LEU A 25 5.35 -11.32 17.80
N GLY A 26 4.33 -12.18 17.73
CA GLY A 26 3.04 -11.85 17.12
C GLY A 26 2.37 -10.66 17.80
N LEU A 27 2.30 -10.66 19.14
CA LEU A 27 1.74 -9.54 19.91
C LEU A 27 2.54 -8.25 19.73
N LEU A 28 3.87 -8.33 19.64
CA LEU A 28 4.73 -7.18 19.38
C LEU A 28 4.44 -6.56 18.01
N VAL A 29 4.30 -7.38 16.97
CA VAL A 29 3.98 -6.91 15.61
C VAL A 29 2.60 -6.26 15.55
N VAL A 30 1.57 -6.90 16.15
CA VAL A 30 0.22 -6.33 16.20
C VAL A 30 0.20 -5.02 16.97
N GLY A 31 0.91 -4.93 18.10
CA GLY A 31 1.05 -3.70 18.88
C GLY A 31 1.74 -2.58 18.10
N ALA A 32 2.80 -2.90 17.35
CA ALA A 32 3.49 -1.93 16.50
C ALA A 32 2.59 -1.40 15.38
N ILE A 33 1.83 -2.28 14.71
CA ILE A 33 0.88 -1.87 13.67
C ILE A 33 -0.24 -1.01 14.27
N ALA A 34 -0.80 -1.41 15.42
CA ALA A 34 -1.84 -0.64 16.10
C ALA A 34 -1.36 0.76 16.49
N LEU A 35 -0.13 0.88 16.97
CA LEU A 35 0.48 2.17 17.34
C LEU A 35 0.70 3.06 16.11
N VAL A 36 1.23 2.51 15.02
CA VAL A 36 1.41 3.24 13.76
C VAL A 36 0.05 3.68 13.21
N ASN A 37 -0.96 2.81 13.24
CA ASN A 37 -2.32 3.14 12.82
C ASN A 37 -2.98 4.19 13.73
N ALA A 38 -2.71 4.19 15.03
CA ALA A 38 -3.22 5.23 15.94
C ALA A 38 -2.53 6.59 15.70
N LEU A 39 -1.22 6.58 15.39
CA LEU A 39 -0.46 7.79 15.12
C LEU A 39 -0.75 8.37 13.72
N THR A 40 -1.03 7.50 12.74
CA THR A 40 -1.25 7.89 11.34
C THR A 40 -2.74 8.04 11.01
N GLY A 41 -3.61 7.32 11.71
CA GLY A 41 -5.07 7.33 11.55
C GLY A 41 -5.72 8.36 12.46
N GLY A 42 -5.66 9.63 12.06
CA GLY A 42 -6.49 10.67 12.65
C GLY A 42 -7.98 10.40 12.38
N SER A 43 -8.72 10.09 13.45
CA SER A 43 -10.17 10.29 13.62
C SER A 43 -11.09 9.91 12.45
N GLU A 44 -11.45 8.64 12.33
CA GLU A 44 -12.74 8.23 11.76
C GLU A 44 -13.59 7.58 12.87
N GLN A 45 -13.88 8.36 13.91
CA GLN A 45 -14.91 8.03 14.90
C GLN A 45 -16.24 8.54 14.32
N GLY A 46 -17.13 7.62 13.93
CA GLY A 46 -18.41 7.92 13.32
C GLY A 46 -19.29 8.88 14.14
N GLY A 47 -19.86 9.86 13.44
CA GLY A 47 -20.96 10.70 13.93
C GLY A 47 -22.32 10.17 13.45
N PRO A 48 -23.39 10.30 14.25
CA PRO A 48 -24.72 9.75 13.93
C PRO A 48 -25.39 10.43 12.73
N PRO A 49 -26.30 9.74 12.00
CA PRO A 49 -26.94 10.29 10.82
C PRO A 49 -28.01 11.31 11.23
N GLY A 50 -27.76 12.59 10.94
CA GLY A 50 -28.71 13.66 11.25
C GLY A 50 -28.58 14.84 10.29
N ALA A 51 -29.68 15.10 9.58
CA ALA A 51 -30.05 16.30 8.84
C ALA A 51 -29.34 16.61 7.49
N GLN A 52 -30.08 16.32 6.41
CA GLN A 52 -29.99 17.07 5.14
C GLN A 52 -30.40 18.53 5.35
N PRO A 53 -29.80 19.46 4.61
CA PRO A 53 -30.61 20.36 3.78
C PRO A 53 -30.24 20.27 2.29
N ARG A 54 -31.28 20.41 1.46
CA ARG A 54 -31.22 20.48 -0.01
C ARG A 54 -30.77 21.88 -0.47
N THR A 55 -30.49 21.96 -1.78
CA THR A 55 -30.25 23.15 -2.65
C THR A 55 -28.85 23.77 -2.48
N SER A 56 -27.99 23.93 -3.50
CA SER A 56 -28.15 24.07 -4.96
C SER A 56 -26.85 23.67 -5.69
N ALA A 57 -26.92 23.28 -6.97
CA ALA A 57 -25.77 23.02 -7.86
C ALA A 57 -25.77 24.03 -9.04
N PRO A 58 -24.77 24.06 -9.95
CA PRO A 58 -23.31 24.30 -9.85
C PRO A 58 -22.90 25.46 -10.85
N PRO A 59 -21.62 25.85 -11.21
CA PRO A 59 -20.42 25.02 -11.48
C PRO A 59 -19.06 25.69 -11.12
N PRO A 60 -17.93 25.24 -11.70
CA PRO A 60 -16.97 24.30 -11.13
C PRO A 60 -15.78 25.03 -10.50
N SER A 61 -15.67 25.01 -9.17
CA SER A 61 -14.41 25.35 -8.52
C SER A 61 -13.45 24.19 -8.75
N ARG A 62 -12.56 24.35 -9.74
CA ARG A 62 -11.28 23.65 -9.77
C ARG A 62 -10.60 23.96 -8.44
N SER A 63 -10.80 23.11 -7.45
CA SER A 63 -10.01 23.13 -6.23
C SER A 63 -8.60 22.72 -6.65
N ALA A 64 -7.82 23.70 -7.07
CA ALA A 64 -6.38 23.64 -7.01
C ALA A 64 -6.05 23.43 -5.52
N SER A 65 -6.00 22.16 -5.12
CA SER A 65 -5.51 21.79 -3.80
C SER A 65 -4.08 22.30 -3.71
N ALA A 66 -3.83 23.15 -2.71
CA ALA A 66 -2.53 23.67 -2.36
C ALA A 66 -1.48 22.55 -2.36
N PRO A 67 -0.18 22.83 -2.64
CA PRO A 67 0.87 21.83 -2.62
C PRO A 67 1.20 21.45 -1.17
N SER A 68 0.27 20.74 -0.52
CA SER A 68 0.60 19.82 0.57
C SER A 68 1.61 18.82 0.02
N SER A 69 2.50 18.31 0.88
CA SER A 69 3.53 17.31 0.61
C SER A 69 2.94 16.05 -0.05
N ALA A 70 2.57 16.19 -1.33
CA ALA A 70 1.78 15.23 -2.05
C ALA A 70 2.67 14.04 -2.32
N THR A 71 2.13 12.86 -2.05
CA THR A 71 2.84 11.62 -2.28
C THR A 71 3.35 11.57 -3.72
N PRO A 72 4.65 11.27 -3.93
CA PRO A 72 5.20 11.12 -5.26
C PRO A 72 4.40 10.18 -6.16
N LEU A 73 3.99 9.02 -5.65
CA LEU A 73 3.25 8.04 -6.43
C LEU A 73 2.17 7.31 -5.61
N VAL A 74 0.96 7.32 -6.15
CA VAL A 74 -0.11 6.40 -5.77
C VAL A 74 -0.56 5.69 -7.04
N ILE A 75 -0.65 4.36 -6.99
CA ILE A 75 -1.17 3.55 -8.09
C ILE A 75 -2.26 2.65 -7.57
N ARG A 76 -3.39 2.58 -8.28
CA ARG A 76 -4.52 1.71 -7.92
C ARG A 76 -5.04 1.00 -9.14
N ALA A 77 -5.25 -0.30 -9.06
CA ALA A 77 -5.95 -1.03 -10.09
C ALA A 77 -7.46 -0.74 -10.01
N VAL A 78 -8.01 -0.13 -11.05
CA VAL A 78 -9.41 0.26 -11.15
C VAL A 78 -10.23 -0.70 -12.00
N ARG A 79 -9.59 -1.51 -12.85
CA ARG A 79 -10.28 -2.47 -13.72
C ARG A 79 -9.44 -3.72 -13.93
N GLY A 80 -10.01 -4.90 -13.67
CA GLY A 80 -9.33 -6.18 -13.89
C GLY A 80 -8.06 -6.34 -13.06
N SER A 81 -7.15 -7.20 -13.53
CA SER A 81 -5.83 -7.42 -12.94
C SER A 81 -4.74 -7.07 -13.94
N THR A 82 -3.68 -6.41 -13.50
CA THR A 82 -2.61 -5.94 -14.41
C THR A 82 -1.24 -6.05 -13.77
N LEU A 83 -0.26 -6.50 -14.56
CA LEU A 83 1.13 -6.58 -14.11
C LEU A 83 1.71 -5.17 -14.04
N VAL A 84 2.20 -4.81 -12.86
CA VAL A 84 2.88 -3.53 -12.61
C VAL A 84 4.32 -3.80 -12.20
N THR A 85 5.24 -3.08 -12.82
CA THR A 85 6.65 -3.01 -12.44
C THR A 85 6.99 -1.58 -12.07
N ILE A 86 7.63 -1.39 -10.93
CA ILE A 86 8.09 -0.09 -10.43
C ILE A 86 9.58 -0.23 -10.16
N THR A 87 10.37 0.67 -10.72
CA THR A 87 11.83 0.66 -10.65
C THR A 87 12.31 2.01 -10.16
N ASP A 88 13.36 2.02 -9.34
CA ASP A 88 14.11 3.24 -9.05
C ASP A 88 15.15 3.46 -10.16
N PRO A 89 15.01 4.49 -11.00
CA PRO A 89 15.94 4.72 -12.11
C PRO A 89 17.33 5.17 -11.63
N GLY A 90 17.50 5.60 -10.37
CA GLY A 90 18.80 5.95 -9.81
C GLY A 90 19.66 4.73 -9.46
N SER A 91 19.04 3.66 -8.97
CA SER A 91 19.71 2.41 -8.58
C SER A 91 19.50 1.27 -9.58
N ASN A 92 18.57 1.42 -10.53
CA ASN A 92 18.04 0.36 -11.40
C ASN A 92 17.38 -0.79 -10.62
N ASP A 93 17.02 -0.57 -9.35
CA ASP A 93 16.41 -1.59 -8.52
C ASP A 93 14.89 -1.68 -8.72
N VAL A 94 14.37 -2.90 -8.67
CA VAL A 94 12.93 -3.16 -8.81
C VAL A 94 12.28 -3.03 -7.44
N VAL A 95 11.72 -1.85 -7.19
CA VAL A 95 10.97 -1.54 -5.96
C VAL A 95 9.74 -2.42 -5.82
N PHE A 96 9.06 -2.71 -6.94
CA PHE A 96 7.91 -3.60 -6.95
C PHE A 96 7.74 -4.26 -8.31
N ARG A 97 7.39 -5.55 -8.30
CA ARG A 97 6.92 -6.25 -9.49
C ARG A 97 5.86 -7.25 -9.08
N GLY A 98 4.64 -7.05 -9.58
CA GLY A 98 3.53 -7.93 -9.26
C GLY A 98 2.25 -7.54 -9.98
N THR A 99 1.29 -8.44 -9.96
CA THR A 99 -0.05 -8.19 -10.48
C THR A 99 -0.86 -7.45 -9.44
N LEU A 100 -1.35 -6.26 -9.77
CA LEU A 100 -2.35 -5.57 -8.95
C LEU A 100 -3.73 -6.10 -9.30
N MET A 101 -4.50 -6.49 -8.29
CA MET A 101 -5.90 -6.90 -8.44
C MET A 101 -6.83 -5.69 -8.38
N SER A 102 -8.01 -5.77 -9.00
CA SER A 102 -9.00 -4.68 -8.96
C SER A 102 -9.29 -4.25 -7.52
N GLY A 103 -9.19 -2.95 -7.26
CA GLY A 103 -9.33 -2.35 -5.93
C GLY A 103 -8.03 -2.24 -5.15
N GLU A 104 -7.01 -3.06 -5.46
CA GLU A 104 -5.69 -3.00 -4.83
C GLU A 104 -4.95 -1.73 -5.26
N GLY A 105 -4.29 -1.09 -4.31
CA GLY A 105 -3.46 0.08 -4.57
C GLY A 105 -2.20 0.08 -3.72
N ARG A 106 -1.22 0.83 -4.18
CA ARG A 106 0.07 1.01 -3.53
C ARG A 106 0.45 2.48 -3.54
N ARG A 107 1.19 2.86 -2.50
CA ARG A 107 1.65 4.21 -2.27
C ARG A 107 3.16 4.18 -2.07
N TYR A 108 3.86 5.12 -2.69
CA TYR A 108 5.30 5.26 -2.57
C TYR A 108 5.66 6.71 -2.26
N ASP A 109 6.32 6.90 -1.13
CA ASP A 109 6.77 8.22 -0.66
C ASP A 109 8.18 8.58 -1.18
N GLN A 110 8.75 7.74 -2.06
CA GLN A 110 10.07 7.95 -2.67
C GLN A 110 9.96 8.42 -4.14
N ALA A 111 10.95 9.18 -4.58
CA ALA A 111 11.18 9.58 -5.95
C ALA A 111 12.70 9.65 -6.20
N PRO A 112 13.19 9.38 -7.42
CA PRO A 112 12.44 9.17 -8.64
C PRO A 112 11.93 7.73 -8.77
N LEU A 113 10.88 7.52 -9.56
CA LEU A 113 10.35 6.18 -9.87
C LEU A 113 9.95 6.08 -11.33
N SER A 114 10.18 4.91 -11.93
CA SER A 114 9.67 4.52 -13.23
C SER A 114 8.61 3.45 -13.02
N VAL A 115 7.38 3.72 -13.49
CA VAL A 115 6.23 2.83 -13.34
C VAL A 115 5.86 2.31 -14.71
N VAL A 116 5.69 1.01 -14.83
CA VAL A 116 5.23 0.33 -16.04
C VAL A 116 4.05 -0.56 -15.68
N ALA A 117 2.91 -0.34 -16.34
CA ALA A 117 1.75 -1.23 -16.25
C ALA A 117 1.52 -1.94 -17.58
N GLY A 118 1.19 -3.24 -17.53
CA GLY A 118 0.85 -4.03 -18.72
C GLY A 118 -0.40 -3.53 -19.45
N ASP A 119 -1.36 -2.99 -18.70
CA ASP A 119 -2.52 -2.26 -19.21
C ASP A 119 -2.65 -0.93 -18.44
N GLY A 120 -2.50 0.18 -19.16
CA GLY A 120 -2.56 1.54 -18.61
C GLY A 120 -3.95 2.01 -18.22
N GLY A 121 -5.00 1.47 -18.83
CA GLY A 121 -6.40 1.79 -18.46
C GLY A 121 -6.95 0.89 -17.36
N ALA A 122 -6.20 -0.14 -16.96
CA ALA A 122 -6.51 -0.97 -15.80
C ALA A 122 -6.08 -0.32 -14.48
N VAL A 123 -5.20 0.68 -14.52
CA VAL A 123 -4.71 1.41 -13.34
C VAL A 123 -5.04 2.90 -13.40
N GLU A 124 -5.31 3.47 -12.25
CA GLU A 124 -5.28 4.90 -12.01
C GLU A 124 -3.96 5.23 -11.31
N VAL A 125 -3.16 6.10 -11.93
CA VAL A 125 -1.88 6.55 -11.39
C VAL A 125 -2.01 8.00 -11.00
N THR A 126 -1.66 8.33 -9.76
CA THR A 126 -1.63 9.70 -9.26
C THR A 126 -0.20 10.07 -8.90
N ILE A 127 0.33 11.11 -9.53
CA ILE A 127 1.69 11.61 -9.34
C ILE A 127 1.62 13.00 -8.71
N TYR A 128 2.13 13.16 -7.49
CA TYR A 128 2.03 14.42 -6.74
C TYR A 128 0.61 15.00 -6.70
N GLY A 129 -0.39 14.14 -6.55
CA GLY A 129 -1.81 14.53 -6.52
C GLY A 129 -2.46 14.77 -7.89
N LYS A 130 -1.73 14.60 -8.99
CA LYS A 130 -2.28 14.69 -10.35
C LYS A 130 -2.57 13.31 -10.90
N VAL A 131 -3.82 13.07 -11.29
CA VAL A 131 -4.25 11.83 -11.92
C VAL A 131 -3.74 11.79 -13.36
N GLU A 132 -3.04 10.72 -13.72
CA GLU A 132 -2.41 10.44 -15.00
C GLU A 132 -3.08 9.22 -15.65
N ASN A 133 -4.11 9.46 -16.45
CA ASN A 133 -4.84 8.40 -17.13
C ASN A 133 -4.20 8.02 -18.46
N ARG A 134 -4.23 6.73 -18.79
CA ARG A 134 -3.73 6.17 -20.04
C ARG A 134 -4.80 5.32 -20.73
N PRO A 135 -4.74 5.17 -22.06
CA PRO A 135 -5.70 4.33 -22.78
C PRO A 135 -5.62 2.87 -22.32
N ALA A 136 -6.78 2.21 -22.29
CA ALA A 136 -6.89 0.80 -21.94
C ALA A 136 -6.35 -0.12 -23.03
N GLY A 137 -5.93 -1.33 -22.63
CA GLY A 137 -5.45 -2.38 -23.53
C GLY A 137 -4.04 -2.15 -24.08
N GLN A 138 -3.34 -1.12 -23.62
CA GLN A 138 -1.96 -0.83 -24.01
C GLN A 138 -1.06 -0.73 -22.80
N ARG A 139 0.18 -1.18 -22.96
CA ARG A 139 1.23 -0.98 -21.95
C ARG A 139 1.48 0.52 -21.78
N ALA A 140 1.53 0.96 -20.54
CA ALA A 140 1.77 2.35 -20.20
C ALA A 140 2.96 2.51 -19.27
N THR A 141 3.63 3.65 -19.40
CA THR A 141 4.77 4.02 -18.59
C THR A 141 4.55 5.42 -18.01
N TRP A 142 4.95 5.61 -16.75
CA TRP A 142 4.97 6.90 -16.09
C TRP A 142 6.32 7.11 -15.41
N TYR A 143 6.73 8.37 -15.37
CA TYR A 143 7.96 8.78 -14.70
C TYR A 143 7.62 9.76 -13.59
N VAL A 144 8.08 9.44 -12.39
CA VAL A 144 7.93 10.26 -11.19
C VAL A 144 9.28 10.91 -10.94
N SER A 145 9.39 12.21 -11.19
CA SER A 145 10.62 12.97 -10.97
C SER A 145 10.82 13.30 -9.50
N ARG A 146 12.06 13.58 -9.08
CA ARG A 146 12.28 14.33 -7.83
C ARG A 146 11.72 15.75 -8.01
N ARG A 147 11.17 16.33 -6.95
CA ARG A 147 10.82 17.76 -6.94
C ARG A 147 12.07 18.62 -6.77
#